data_AF-A0A1C6J080-F1
#
_entry.id   AF-A0A1C6J080-F1
#
_cell.length_a   1.000
_cell.length_b   1.000
_cell.length_c   1.000
_cell.angle_alpha   90.00
_cell.angle_beta   90.00
_cell.angle_gamma   90.00
#
_symmetry.space_group_name_H-M   'P 1'
#
loop_
_entity.id
_entity.type
_entity.pdbx_description
1 polymer ?
#
loop_
_entity_poly.entity_id
_entity_poly.type
_entity_poly.pdbx_seq_one_letter_code
_entity_poly.pdbx_strand_id
1 'polypeptide(L)'
;MVRTMGGTYYGEFIRGNYVAIGYNNISLEDLQHLPETDNAAKEALKAMFHHRYPNIRNSGYPVAQILRFTREIQQGDVVIIPSSGATHVAIGTVIGNMYEETTPIIDDEHYCDFKKRRHIEWKYFGRRSTLPPTLQLMFNSRHILSDVSNYAPYIDSVIHDCYVKEDIMNLVLKIRTQKEVSLDDFCDLKAVSLLIDDFCQKHGISSEEPLVMKVQMESPGWLRLSTKGIGKLLLFGLFTTILTGGGVKFNRENGLDIYTNGIGGVINDYLDRKADRELVKAAARAMDSLQIKTPEDMQPIIEILNAKNEGRRNY
;
A
#
# COMPACT_ATOMS: atom_id res chain seq x y z
N MET A 1 13.46 -0.72 -1.15
CA MET A 1 13.75 -0.51 0.30
C MET A 1 15.01 0.33 0.45
N VAL A 2 14.96 1.37 1.29
CA VAL A 2 16.10 2.23 1.65
C VAL A 2 16.44 1.98 3.12
N ARG A 3 17.69 1.63 3.43
CA ARG A 3 18.16 1.45 4.81
C ARG A 3 18.47 2.79 5.45
N THR A 4 18.19 2.89 6.74
CA THR A 4 18.30 4.09 7.58
C THR A 4 19.59 4.11 8.40
N MET A 5 20.69 3.56 7.86
CA MET A 5 21.97 3.44 8.57
C MET A 5 21.86 2.72 9.93
N GLY A 6 21.38 1.49 9.93
CA GLY A 6 21.18 0.73 11.16
C GLY A 6 20.01 1.23 12.03
N GLY A 7 19.17 2.12 11.51
CA GLY A 7 18.02 2.68 12.21
C GLY A 7 18.18 4.14 12.59
N THR A 8 19.40 4.68 12.56
CA THR A 8 19.74 6.04 13.00
C THR A 8 18.83 7.09 12.35
N TYR A 9 18.66 7.05 11.02
CA TYR A 9 17.90 8.06 10.28
C TYR A 9 16.40 7.76 10.15
N TYR A 10 15.89 6.70 10.77
CA TYR A 10 14.49 6.30 10.62
C TYR A 10 13.51 7.40 11.09
N GLY A 11 13.72 7.94 12.29
CA GLY A 11 12.85 8.96 12.85
C GLY A 11 12.90 10.29 12.10
N GLU A 12 14.06 10.65 11.55
CA GLU A 12 14.24 11.87 10.77
C GLU A 12 13.62 11.77 9.38
N PHE A 13 13.82 10.66 8.68
CA PHE A 13 13.19 10.42 7.38
C PHE A 13 11.66 10.50 7.47
N ILE A 14 11.10 10.00 8.57
CA ILE A 14 9.67 10.10 8.85
C ILE A 14 9.25 11.54 9.11
N ARG A 15 9.88 12.21 10.09
CA ARG A 15 9.51 13.59 10.46
C ARG A 15 9.70 14.59 9.31
N GLY A 16 10.75 14.41 8.52
CA GLY A 16 11.08 15.26 7.39
C GLY A 16 10.39 14.90 6.08
N ASN A 17 9.63 13.80 6.02
CA ASN A 17 8.99 13.32 4.80
C ASN A 17 9.98 13.15 3.64
N TYR A 18 11.10 12.48 3.89
CA TYR A 18 12.10 12.20 2.86
C TYR A 18 12.85 10.89 3.11
N VAL A 19 13.52 10.41 2.08
CA VAL A 19 14.66 9.47 2.19
C VAL A 19 15.89 10.09 1.58
N ALA A 20 17.06 9.69 2.06
CA ALA A 20 18.32 10.27 1.65
C ALA A 20 19.41 9.22 1.39
N ILE A 21 20.41 9.61 0.61
CA ILE A 21 21.64 8.85 0.42
C ILE A 21 22.86 9.72 0.70
N GLY A 22 23.86 9.13 1.35
CA GLY A 22 25.09 9.80 1.74
C GLY A 22 26.04 10.10 0.57
N TYR A 23 27.33 10.17 0.89
CA TYR A 23 28.40 10.57 -0.02
C TYR A 23 28.19 12.00 -0.58
N ASN A 24 28.11 12.98 0.33
CA ASN A 24 27.78 14.37 0.03
C ASN A 24 28.81 15.11 -0.84
N ASN A 25 30.04 14.60 -1.00
CA ASN A 25 31.02 15.17 -1.91
C ASN A 25 30.66 14.85 -3.38
N ILE A 26 29.71 13.96 -3.62
CA ILE A 26 29.00 13.84 -4.91
C ILE A 26 27.72 14.66 -4.80
N SER A 27 27.66 15.78 -5.53
CA SER A 27 26.50 16.67 -5.58
C SER A 27 25.42 16.15 -6.53
N LEU A 28 24.23 16.73 -6.47
CA LEU A 28 23.18 16.51 -7.47
C LEU A 28 23.62 16.95 -8.87
N GLU A 29 24.37 18.04 -8.99
CA GLU A 29 24.87 18.56 -10.26
C GLU A 29 25.80 17.54 -10.94
N ASP A 30 26.70 16.91 -10.18
CA ASP A 30 27.58 15.86 -10.70
C ASP A 30 26.80 14.69 -11.31
N LEU A 31 25.67 14.34 -10.69
CA LEU A 31 24.84 13.21 -11.07
C LEU A 31 24.00 13.51 -12.31
N GLN A 32 23.59 14.77 -12.49
CA GLN A 32 22.86 15.23 -13.67
C GLN A 32 23.73 15.22 -14.93
N HIS A 33 25.04 15.40 -14.80
CA HIS A 33 25.99 15.39 -15.91
C HIS A 33 26.53 14.00 -16.26
N LEU A 34 26.05 12.94 -15.61
CA LEU A 34 26.48 11.57 -15.92
C LEU A 34 25.98 11.13 -17.31
N PRO A 35 26.80 10.40 -18.10
CA PRO A 35 26.39 9.83 -19.39
C PRO A 35 25.09 9.02 -19.29
N GLU A 36 24.20 9.06 -20.29
CA GLU A 36 22.91 8.37 -20.22
C GLU A 36 23.04 6.85 -20.04
N THR A 37 23.99 6.20 -20.73
CA THR A 37 24.17 4.75 -20.63
C THR A 37 24.73 4.33 -19.26
N ASP A 38 24.16 3.28 -18.65
CA ASP A 38 24.51 2.88 -17.29
C ASP A 38 25.98 2.47 -17.12
N ASN A 39 26.58 1.81 -18.12
CA ASN A 39 27.99 1.44 -18.06
C ASN A 39 28.89 2.67 -18.06
N ALA A 40 28.63 3.65 -18.94
CA ALA A 40 29.42 4.87 -18.99
C ALA A 40 29.20 5.74 -17.74
N ALA A 41 27.96 5.84 -17.26
CA ALA A 41 27.62 6.54 -16.00
C ALA A 41 28.37 5.95 -14.81
N LYS A 42 28.39 4.62 -14.70
CA LYS A 42 29.05 3.91 -13.62
C LYS A 42 30.56 4.15 -13.62
N GLU A 43 31.22 4.08 -14.77
CA GLU A 43 32.68 4.32 -14.85
C GLU A 43 33.02 5.80 -14.59
N ALA A 44 32.24 6.74 -15.13
CA ALA A 44 32.42 8.17 -14.86
C ALA A 44 32.23 8.50 -13.36
N LEU A 45 31.15 7.99 -12.76
CA LEU A 45 30.87 8.18 -11.33
C LEU A 45 31.93 7.50 -10.47
N LYS A 46 32.45 6.34 -10.87
CA LYS A 46 33.52 5.63 -10.14
C LYS A 46 34.84 6.40 -10.13
N ALA A 47 35.22 7.01 -11.26
CA ALA A 47 36.41 7.86 -11.33
C ALA A 47 36.26 9.09 -10.42
N MET A 48 35.12 9.77 -10.49
CA MET A 48 34.79 10.92 -9.64
C MET A 48 34.78 10.54 -8.15
N PHE A 49 34.17 9.40 -7.82
CA PHE A 49 34.08 8.90 -6.45
C PHE A 49 35.47 8.60 -5.86
N HIS A 50 36.35 7.97 -6.63
CA HIS A 50 37.72 7.67 -6.17
C HIS A 50 38.50 8.95 -5.82
N HIS A 51 38.34 9.99 -6.64
CA HIS A 51 39.00 11.28 -6.39
C HIS A 51 38.49 11.96 -5.11
N ARG A 52 37.18 11.93 -4.86
CA ARG A 52 36.56 12.62 -3.71
C ARG A 52 36.53 11.81 -2.42
N TYR A 53 36.75 10.50 -2.52
CA TYR A 53 36.82 9.57 -1.40
C TYR A 53 38.07 8.67 -1.49
N PRO A 54 39.29 9.22 -1.42
CA PRO A 54 40.53 8.47 -1.64
C PRO A 54 40.75 7.34 -0.63
N ASN A 55 40.15 7.45 0.57
CA ASN A 55 40.27 6.46 1.64
C ASN A 55 39.32 5.26 1.48
N ILE A 56 38.35 5.32 0.55
CA ILE A 56 37.38 4.24 0.34
C ILE A 56 37.90 3.31 -0.77
N ARG A 57 38.46 2.16 -0.38
CA ARG A 57 39.03 1.18 -1.31
C ARG A 57 38.01 0.53 -2.23
N ASN A 58 36.80 0.25 -1.73
CA ASN A 58 35.72 -0.36 -2.54
C ASN A 58 34.72 0.71 -3.00
N SER A 59 35.03 1.38 -4.11
CA SER A 59 34.16 2.39 -4.71
C SER A 59 32.95 1.80 -5.45
N GLY A 60 33.04 0.55 -5.91
CA GLY A 60 32.01 -0.07 -6.76
C GLY A 60 30.64 -0.17 -6.07
N TYR A 61 30.62 -0.54 -4.79
CA TYR A 61 29.37 -0.64 -4.04
C TYR A 61 28.71 0.73 -3.80
N PRO A 62 29.38 1.74 -3.20
CA PRO A 62 28.84 3.10 -3.07
C PRO A 62 28.34 3.70 -4.38
N VAL A 63 29.13 3.59 -5.45
CA VAL A 63 28.80 4.09 -6.79
C VAL A 63 27.50 3.47 -7.29
N ALA A 64 27.37 2.15 -7.18
CA ALA A 64 26.13 1.47 -7.56
C ALA A 64 24.94 1.98 -6.74
N GLN A 65 25.08 2.17 -5.42
CA GLN A 65 23.96 2.67 -4.60
C GLN A 65 23.56 4.10 -4.98
N ILE A 66 24.52 4.99 -5.24
CA ILE A 66 24.26 6.37 -5.68
C ILE A 66 23.53 6.38 -7.02
N LEU A 67 24.00 5.58 -7.98
CA LEU A 67 23.41 5.51 -9.32
C LEU A 67 21.96 5.01 -9.25
N ARG A 68 21.70 3.96 -8.46
CA ARG A 68 20.35 3.42 -8.22
C ARG A 68 19.42 4.44 -7.57
N PHE A 69 19.89 5.14 -6.52
CA PHE A 69 19.10 6.20 -5.88
C PHE A 69 18.72 7.33 -6.86
N THR A 70 19.62 7.63 -7.78
CA THR A 70 19.48 8.72 -8.75
C THR A 70 18.55 8.35 -9.91
N ARG A 71 18.72 7.15 -10.49
CA ARG A 71 18.07 6.77 -11.76
C ARG A 71 16.89 5.82 -11.60
N GLU A 72 16.99 4.87 -10.67
CA GLU A 72 15.99 3.82 -10.52
C GLU A 72 14.81 4.26 -9.65
N ILE A 73 15.04 5.13 -8.65
CA ILE A 73 13.96 5.64 -7.82
C ILE A 73 13.32 6.85 -8.51
N GLN A 74 12.03 6.77 -8.81
CA GLN A 74 11.27 7.78 -9.52
C GLN A 74 10.02 8.20 -8.74
N GLN A 75 9.41 9.31 -9.15
CA GLN A 75 8.12 9.73 -8.60
C GLN A 75 7.07 8.63 -8.83
N GLY A 76 6.29 8.32 -7.80
CA GLY A 76 5.30 7.24 -7.81
C GLY A 76 5.83 5.90 -7.31
N ASP A 77 7.15 5.72 -7.16
CA ASP A 77 7.70 4.50 -6.57
C ASP A 77 7.38 4.38 -5.09
N VAL A 78 7.20 3.14 -4.64
CA VAL A 78 7.00 2.83 -3.22
C VAL A 78 8.35 2.57 -2.54
N VAL A 79 8.63 3.35 -1.50
CA VAL A 79 9.81 3.24 -0.66
C VAL A 79 9.43 2.67 0.70
N ILE A 80 10.28 1.75 1.17
CA ILE A 80 10.17 1.13 2.49
C ILE A 80 11.44 1.44 3.27
N ILE A 81 11.29 1.85 4.52
CA ILE A 81 12.41 2.07 5.44
C ILE A 81 12.23 1.28 6.74
N PRO A 82 13.26 0.57 7.23
CA PRO A 82 13.25 -0.06 8.54
C PRO A 82 13.82 0.85 9.64
N SER A 83 13.39 0.65 10.87
CA SER A 83 14.03 1.22 12.07
C SER A 83 15.24 0.38 12.52
N SER A 84 15.81 0.73 13.68
CA SER A 84 16.86 -0.08 14.32
C SER A 84 16.38 -1.50 14.59
N GLY A 85 17.23 -2.48 14.24
CA GLY A 85 16.90 -3.91 14.26
C GLY A 85 15.76 -4.32 13.31
N ALA A 86 15.28 -3.41 12.45
CA ALA A 86 14.04 -3.56 11.67
C ALA A 86 12.84 -3.94 12.55
N THR A 87 12.73 -3.36 13.75
CA THR A 87 11.59 -3.59 14.66
C THR A 87 10.32 -2.89 14.18
N HIS A 88 10.49 -1.71 13.58
CA HIS A 88 9.44 -0.89 12.97
C HIS A 88 9.76 -0.61 11.51
N VAL A 89 8.71 -0.28 10.75
CA VAL A 89 8.75 -0.09 9.32
C VAL A 89 7.85 1.08 8.96
N ALA A 90 8.32 1.91 8.03
CA ALA A 90 7.49 2.89 7.34
C ALA A 90 7.48 2.59 5.83
N ILE A 91 6.33 2.80 5.19
CA ILE A 91 6.12 2.63 3.75
C ILE A 91 5.49 3.91 3.22
N GLY A 92 6.02 4.45 2.14
CA GLY A 92 5.54 5.67 1.53
C GLY A 92 5.83 5.73 0.04
N THR A 93 5.25 6.73 -0.62
CA THR A 93 5.39 6.95 -2.06
C THR A 93 6.32 8.13 -2.32
N VAL A 94 7.21 8.01 -3.29
CA VAL A 94 8.10 9.10 -3.70
C VAL A 94 7.29 10.19 -4.39
N ILE A 95 7.41 11.42 -3.90
CA ILE A 95 6.79 12.61 -4.49
C ILE A 95 7.88 13.52 -5.05
N GLY A 96 7.79 13.81 -6.35
CA GLY A 96 8.72 14.71 -7.04
C GLY A 96 10.14 14.15 -7.30
N ASN A 97 11.00 15.06 -7.75
CA ASN A 97 12.37 14.77 -8.17
C ASN A 97 13.35 14.76 -6.98
N MET A 98 14.53 14.18 -7.20
CA MET A 98 15.64 14.28 -6.25
C MET A 98 16.09 15.74 -6.12
N TYR A 99 16.38 16.15 -4.89
CA TYR A 99 16.91 17.48 -4.57
C TYR A 99 18.12 17.37 -3.63
N GLU A 100 18.83 18.48 -3.45
CA GLU A 100 19.92 18.58 -2.49
C GLU A 100 19.54 19.55 -1.36
N GLU A 101 19.54 19.06 -0.12
CA GLU A 101 19.34 19.86 1.08
C GLU A 101 20.56 20.75 1.33
N THR A 102 20.32 22.06 1.42
CA THR A 102 21.36 23.08 1.62
C THR A 102 21.28 23.70 3.02
N THR A 103 20.12 23.67 3.67
CA THR A 103 19.87 24.22 5.00
C THR A 103 19.31 23.13 5.89
N PRO A 104 20.15 22.21 6.38
CA PRO A 104 19.67 21.16 7.23
C PRO A 104 19.22 21.78 8.55
N ILE A 105 18.00 21.49 8.99
CA ILE A 105 17.47 21.97 10.27
C ILE A 105 18.26 21.27 11.38
N ILE A 106 19.10 22.02 12.09
CA ILE A 106 19.95 21.51 13.16
C ILE A 106 19.17 21.64 14.47
N ASP A 107 18.58 20.52 14.92
CA ASP A 107 18.41 20.26 16.35
C ASP A 107 19.54 19.31 16.75
N ASP A 108 20.18 19.55 17.91
CA ASP A 108 21.40 18.85 18.34
C ASP A 108 21.21 17.33 18.57
N GLU A 109 19.98 16.83 18.59
CA GLU A 109 19.63 15.42 18.82
C GLU A 109 19.23 14.66 17.54
N HIS A 110 18.92 15.35 16.42
CA HIS A 110 18.28 14.71 15.26
C HIS A 110 18.71 15.27 13.89
N TYR A 111 19.94 14.96 13.48
CA TYR A 111 20.51 15.44 12.23
C TYR A 111 20.87 14.34 11.22
N CYS A 112 20.23 14.38 10.05
CA CYS A 112 20.65 13.61 8.88
C CYS A 112 21.55 14.47 8.00
N ASP A 113 22.85 14.16 8.00
CA ASP A 113 23.85 14.84 7.18
C ASP A 113 23.65 14.65 5.68
N PHE A 114 22.83 13.68 5.26
CA PHE A 114 22.70 13.32 3.85
C PHE A 114 21.93 14.40 3.08
N LYS A 115 22.62 15.02 2.11
CA LYS A 115 22.07 16.14 1.35
C LYS A 115 21.15 15.70 0.21
N LYS A 116 21.50 14.61 -0.48
CA LYS A 116 20.71 14.11 -1.62
C LYS A 116 19.46 13.40 -1.11
N ARG A 117 18.30 14.00 -1.34
CA ARG A 117 17.02 13.60 -0.76
C ARG A 117 15.94 13.42 -1.82
N ARG A 118 14.95 12.60 -1.51
CA ARG A 118 13.68 12.46 -2.25
C ARG A 118 12.54 12.63 -1.26
N HIS A 119 11.58 13.47 -1.59
CA HIS A 119 10.39 13.63 -0.75
C HIS A 119 9.54 12.38 -0.80
N ILE A 120 8.98 12.02 0.35
CA ILE A 120 8.14 10.85 0.54
C ILE A 120 6.84 11.27 1.19
N GLU A 121 5.73 10.80 0.63
CA GLU A 121 4.44 10.80 1.30
C GLU A 121 4.26 9.45 2.01
N TRP A 122 4.36 9.43 3.34
CA TRP A 122 4.21 8.20 4.12
C TRP A 122 2.77 7.72 4.19
N LYS A 123 2.54 6.44 3.90
CA LYS A 123 1.22 5.79 3.86
C LYS A 123 0.99 4.79 4.98
N TYR A 124 2.06 4.21 5.52
CA TYR A 124 1.97 3.19 6.57
C TYR A 124 3.10 3.29 7.57
N PHE A 125 2.78 3.04 8.84
CA PHE A 125 3.71 2.86 9.95
C PHE A 125 3.29 1.64 10.77
N GLY A 126 4.23 0.79 11.15
CA GLY A 126 3.90 -0.35 12.00
C GLY A 126 5.12 -1.17 12.43
N ARG A 127 4.87 -2.20 13.24
CA ARG A 127 5.90 -3.16 13.64
C ARG A 127 6.18 -4.11 12.47
N ARG A 128 7.42 -4.55 12.32
CA ARG A 128 7.77 -5.59 11.33
C ARG A 128 6.97 -6.87 11.58
N SER A 129 6.73 -7.22 12.84
CA SER A 129 6.00 -8.43 13.24
C SER A 129 4.53 -8.43 12.80
N THR A 130 3.94 -7.28 12.47
CA THR A 130 2.56 -7.19 11.98
C THR A 130 2.47 -7.23 10.46
N LEU A 131 3.62 -7.21 9.76
CA LEU A 131 3.66 -7.41 8.32
C LEU A 131 3.52 -8.91 7.99
N PRO A 132 2.99 -9.25 6.82
CA PRO A 132 3.04 -10.60 6.29
C PRO A 132 4.42 -11.26 6.42
N PRO A 133 4.53 -12.55 6.82
CA PRO A 133 5.81 -13.24 6.95
C PRO A 133 6.68 -13.12 5.70
N THR A 134 6.07 -13.19 4.51
CA THR A 134 6.76 -12.97 3.23
C THR A 134 7.44 -11.61 3.16
N LEU A 135 6.76 -10.52 3.57
CA LEU A 135 7.35 -9.18 3.65
C LEU A 135 8.45 -9.10 4.70
N GLN A 136 8.34 -9.85 5.80
CA GLN A 136 9.37 -9.81 6.84
C GLN A 136 10.73 -10.33 6.34
N LEU A 137 10.77 -11.15 5.28
CA LEU A 137 12.01 -11.68 4.70
C LEU A 137 12.84 -10.61 3.98
N MET A 138 12.22 -9.55 3.46
CA MET A 138 12.95 -8.50 2.72
C MET A 138 13.99 -7.77 3.59
N PHE A 139 13.79 -7.76 4.90
CA PHE A 139 14.70 -7.16 5.88
C PHE A 139 15.98 -7.97 6.13
N ASN A 140 16.17 -9.12 5.45
CA ASN A 140 17.44 -9.85 5.50
C ASN A 140 18.54 -9.19 4.65
N SER A 141 18.17 -8.38 3.64
CA SER A 141 19.13 -7.69 2.78
C SER A 141 19.96 -6.66 3.54
N ARG A 142 21.29 -6.73 3.48
CA ARG A 142 22.19 -5.77 4.13
C ARG A 142 22.56 -4.57 3.25
N HIS A 143 22.00 -4.47 2.04
CA HIS A 143 22.30 -3.38 1.12
C HIS A 143 21.60 -2.08 1.51
N ILE A 144 22.22 -0.93 1.22
CA ILE A 144 21.66 0.42 1.45
C ILE A 144 20.34 0.56 0.70
N LEU A 145 20.34 0.15 -0.57
CA LEU A 145 19.18 0.04 -1.43
C LEU A 145 18.98 -1.41 -1.84
N SER A 146 17.76 -1.89 -1.65
CA SER A 146 17.33 -3.21 -2.14
C SER A 146 16.11 -3.02 -3.02
N ASP A 147 16.16 -3.60 -4.22
CA ASP A 147 14.93 -3.76 -5.01
C ASP A 147 14.08 -4.83 -4.31
N VAL A 148 12.82 -4.49 -4.08
CA VAL A 148 11.83 -5.33 -3.40
C VAL A 148 10.55 -5.43 -4.22
N SER A 149 10.63 -5.18 -5.54
CA SER A 149 9.49 -5.20 -6.46
C SER A 149 8.80 -6.57 -6.51
N ASN A 150 9.54 -7.65 -6.24
CA ASN A 150 8.99 -9.00 -6.08
C ASN A 150 8.00 -9.13 -4.89
N TYR A 151 8.03 -8.19 -3.94
CA TYR A 151 7.09 -8.10 -2.82
C TYR A 151 5.92 -7.15 -3.09
N ALA A 152 5.87 -6.46 -4.23
CA ALA A 152 4.90 -5.40 -4.51
C ALA A 152 3.45 -5.78 -4.24
N PRO A 153 2.92 -6.96 -4.65
CA PRO A 153 1.52 -7.32 -4.38
C PRO A 153 1.15 -7.38 -2.89
N TYR A 154 2.12 -7.70 -2.04
CA TYR A 154 1.94 -7.74 -0.58
C TYR A 154 2.06 -6.34 0.02
N ILE A 155 2.97 -5.52 -0.49
CA ILE A 155 3.15 -4.12 -0.08
C ILE A 155 1.87 -3.33 -0.40
N ASP A 156 1.34 -3.48 -1.61
CA ASP A 156 0.09 -2.84 -2.04
C ASP A 156 -1.06 -3.17 -1.09
N SER A 157 -1.14 -4.43 -0.63
CA SER A 157 -2.18 -4.89 0.30
C SER A 157 -1.98 -4.41 1.75
N VAL A 158 -0.78 -3.97 2.11
CA VAL A 158 -0.52 -3.36 3.42
C VAL A 158 -0.98 -1.90 3.42
N ILE A 159 -0.65 -1.16 2.37
CA ILE A 159 -0.84 0.29 2.30
C ILE A 159 -2.20 0.71 1.73
N HIS A 160 -2.91 -0.18 1.03
CA HIS A 160 -4.25 0.09 0.49
C HIS A 160 -5.26 -0.95 0.96
N ASP A 161 -6.48 -0.50 1.27
CA ASP A 161 -7.63 -1.38 1.50
C ASP A 161 -8.33 -1.71 0.17
N CYS A 162 -8.21 -0.86 -0.85
CA CYS A 162 -8.64 -1.13 -2.22
C CYS A 162 -7.68 -0.52 -3.24
N TYR A 163 -7.38 -1.23 -4.34
CA TYR A 163 -6.52 -0.70 -5.41
C TYR A 163 -6.72 -1.45 -6.74
N VAL A 164 -6.38 -0.78 -7.86
CA VAL A 164 -6.34 -1.39 -9.19
C VAL A 164 -4.89 -1.56 -9.64
N LYS A 165 -4.56 -2.73 -10.16
CA LYS A 165 -3.25 -3.02 -10.73
C LYS A 165 -3.41 -3.98 -11.90
N GLU A 166 -2.83 -3.63 -13.05
CA GLU A 166 -2.92 -4.45 -14.28
C GLU A 166 -4.37 -4.80 -14.65
N ASP A 167 -5.28 -3.82 -14.58
CA ASP A 167 -6.74 -3.96 -14.80
C ASP A 167 -7.45 -4.92 -13.84
N ILE A 168 -6.76 -5.39 -12.80
CA ILE A 168 -7.34 -6.22 -11.74
C ILE A 168 -7.59 -5.33 -10.53
N MET A 169 -8.83 -5.35 -10.10
CA MET A 169 -9.25 -4.65 -8.91
C MET A 169 -9.11 -5.55 -7.68
N ASN A 170 -8.60 -4.99 -6.59
CA ASN A 170 -8.27 -5.71 -5.37
C ASN A 170 -8.94 -5.03 -4.18
N LEU A 171 -9.63 -5.81 -3.34
CA LEU A 171 -10.16 -5.41 -2.05
C LEU A 171 -9.45 -6.23 -0.96
N VAL A 172 -8.92 -5.55 0.05
CA VAL A 172 -8.18 -6.16 1.16
C VAL A 172 -9.00 -6.01 2.44
N LEU A 173 -9.41 -7.14 3.00
CA LEU A 173 -10.08 -7.24 4.28
C LEU A 173 -9.06 -7.65 5.34
N LYS A 174 -8.79 -6.74 6.27
CA LYS A 174 -7.81 -6.96 7.35
C LYS A 174 -8.48 -7.72 8.50
N ILE A 175 -7.98 -8.92 8.78
CA ILE A 175 -8.40 -9.81 9.87
C ILE A 175 -7.56 -9.44 11.10
N ARG A 176 -8.20 -8.94 12.16
CA ARG A 176 -7.48 -8.40 13.34
C ARG A 176 -7.47 -9.29 14.56
N THR A 177 -8.32 -10.31 14.56
CA THR A 177 -8.41 -11.25 15.68
C THR A 177 -7.03 -11.84 16.00
N GLN A 178 -6.72 -11.88 17.29
CA GLN A 178 -5.54 -12.57 17.84
C GLN A 178 -5.91 -13.97 18.37
N LYS A 179 -7.20 -14.30 18.36
CA LYS A 179 -7.73 -15.55 18.87
C LYS A 179 -7.80 -16.58 17.75
N GLU A 180 -7.93 -17.84 18.15
CA GLU A 180 -8.27 -18.93 17.24
C GLU A 180 -9.64 -18.65 16.61
N VAL A 181 -9.74 -18.89 15.31
CA VAL A 181 -10.97 -18.75 14.53
C VAL A 181 -11.45 -20.14 14.19
N SER A 182 -12.72 -20.44 14.48
CA SER A 182 -13.29 -21.74 14.14
C SER A 182 -13.41 -21.90 12.61
N LEU A 183 -13.34 -23.14 12.12
CA LEU A 183 -13.55 -23.41 10.69
C LEU A 183 -14.92 -22.93 10.22
N ASP A 184 -15.94 -23.07 11.07
CA ASP A 184 -17.32 -22.68 10.78
C ASP A 184 -17.42 -21.15 10.60
N ASP A 185 -16.86 -20.36 11.53
CA ASP A 185 -16.85 -18.89 11.42
C ASP A 185 -16.10 -18.41 10.18
N PHE A 186 -15.01 -19.09 9.80
CA PHE A 186 -14.29 -18.77 8.59
C PHE A 186 -15.11 -19.12 7.33
N CYS A 187 -15.73 -20.29 7.29
CA CYS A 187 -16.55 -20.73 6.17
C CYS A 187 -17.80 -19.84 5.99
N ASP A 188 -18.32 -19.29 7.09
CA ASP A 188 -19.44 -18.35 7.10
C ASP A 188 -19.14 -17.06 6.30
N LEU A 189 -17.88 -16.72 5.99
CA LEU A 189 -17.55 -15.65 5.02
C LEU A 189 -18.20 -15.87 3.66
N LYS A 190 -18.39 -17.12 3.25
CA LYS A 190 -19.07 -17.45 1.98
C LYS A 190 -20.51 -16.93 1.95
N ALA A 191 -21.16 -16.78 3.11
CA ALA A 191 -22.50 -16.24 3.20
C ALA A 191 -22.59 -14.82 2.61
N VAL A 192 -21.52 -14.01 2.72
CA VAL A 192 -21.46 -12.68 2.08
C VAL A 192 -21.60 -12.79 0.56
N SER A 193 -20.89 -13.73 -0.07
CA SER A 193 -21.01 -13.94 -1.52
C SER A 193 -22.41 -14.41 -1.91
N LEU A 194 -23.02 -15.29 -1.11
CA LEU A 194 -24.37 -15.80 -1.39
C LEU A 194 -25.43 -14.69 -1.29
N LEU A 195 -25.30 -13.81 -0.30
CA LEU A 195 -26.16 -12.63 -0.15
C LEU A 195 -26.02 -11.67 -1.34
N ILE A 196 -24.80 -11.47 -1.83
CA ILE A 196 -24.54 -10.64 -3.02
C ILE A 196 -25.18 -11.28 -4.27
N ASP A 197 -25.03 -12.59 -4.45
CA ASP A 197 -25.58 -13.29 -5.61
C ASP A 197 -27.13 -13.25 -5.61
N ASP A 198 -27.77 -13.46 -4.45
CA ASP A 198 -29.23 -13.33 -4.30
C ASP A 198 -29.71 -11.87 -4.49
N PHE A 199 -28.96 -10.89 -3.99
CA PHE A 199 -29.24 -9.47 -4.22
C PHE A 199 -29.18 -9.14 -5.71
N CYS A 200 -28.12 -9.55 -6.41
CA CYS A 200 -27.97 -9.33 -7.85
C CYS A 200 -29.11 -9.94 -8.64
N GLN A 201 -29.50 -11.19 -8.32
CA GLN A 201 -30.63 -11.86 -8.97
C GLN A 201 -31.95 -11.11 -8.77
N LYS A 202 -32.25 -10.68 -7.54
CA LYS A 202 -33.49 -9.96 -7.22
C LYS A 202 -33.58 -8.57 -7.85
N HIS A 203 -32.44 -7.95 -8.14
CA HIS A 203 -32.36 -6.60 -8.69
C HIS A 203 -31.95 -6.57 -10.19
N GLY A 204 -31.79 -7.72 -10.84
CA GLY A 204 -31.44 -7.81 -12.26
C GLY A 204 -30.04 -7.26 -12.58
N ILE A 205 -29.11 -7.34 -11.63
CA ILE A 205 -27.73 -6.86 -11.80
C ILE A 205 -26.88 -7.98 -12.38
N SER A 206 -26.26 -7.74 -13.55
CA SER A 206 -25.33 -8.72 -14.14
C SER A 206 -24.07 -8.82 -13.30
N SER A 207 -23.74 -10.03 -12.85
CA SER A 207 -22.57 -10.34 -12.03
C SER A 207 -21.71 -11.38 -12.77
N GLU A 208 -20.89 -10.90 -13.71
CA GLU A 208 -20.31 -11.78 -14.74
C GLU A 208 -18.97 -12.40 -14.38
N GLU A 209 -18.23 -11.86 -13.41
CA GLU A 209 -16.89 -12.35 -13.09
C GLU A 209 -16.77 -12.97 -11.69
N PRO A 210 -16.13 -14.15 -11.57
CA PRO A 210 -15.85 -14.75 -10.28
C PRO A 210 -14.86 -13.90 -9.48
N LEU A 211 -15.04 -13.90 -8.16
CA LEU A 211 -14.05 -13.34 -7.24
C LEU A 211 -12.96 -14.36 -7.00
N VAL A 212 -11.70 -13.97 -7.19
CA VAL A 212 -10.54 -14.76 -6.79
C VAL A 212 -10.12 -14.33 -5.39
N MET A 213 -10.03 -15.28 -4.48
CA MET A 213 -9.64 -15.02 -3.09
C MET A 213 -8.22 -15.53 -2.84
N LYS A 214 -7.38 -14.68 -2.23
CA LYS A 214 -6.11 -15.08 -1.60
C LYS A 214 -6.21 -14.78 -0.12
N VAL A 215 -5.91 -15.77 0.72
CA VAL A 215 -5.99 -15.63 2.18
C VAL A 215 -4.62 -15.87 2.77
N GLN A 216 -4.25 -15.02 3.73
CA GLN A 216 -3.11 -15.26 4.59
C GLN A 216 -3.62 -15.50 6.01
N MET A 217 -3.70 -16.77 6.37
CA MET A 217 -4.20 -17.24 7.67
C MET A 217 -3.09 -17.23 8.71
N GLU A 218 -2.88 -16.07 9.31
CA GLU A 218 -2.25 -15.92 10.63
C GLU A 218 -3.13 -14.92 11.40
N SER A 219 -3.29 -15.08 12.72
CA SER A 219 -4.04 -14.14 13.56
C SER A 219 -3.05 -13.17 14.19
N PRO A 220 -2.88 -11.92 13.70
CA PRO A 220 -3.65 -11.20 12.68
C PRO A 220 -3.15 -11.41 11.24
N GLY A 221 -4.04 -11.20 10.26
CA GLY A 221 -3.79 -11.53 8.86
C GLY A 221 -4.69 -10.73 7.90
N TRP A 222 -4.79 -11.17 6.65
CA TRP A 222 -5.65 -10.50 5.67
C TRP A 222 -6.19 -11.48 4.62
N LEU A 223 -7.32 -11.07 4.05
CA LEU A 223 -8.00 -11.71 2.95
C LEU A 223 -8.07 -10.70 1.79
N ARG A 224 -7.56 -11.06 0.62
CA ARG A 224 -7.65 -10.23 -0.59
C ARG A 224 -8.58 -10.88 -1.60
N LEU A 225 -9.56 -10.11 -2.04
CA LEU A 225 -10.46 -10.45 -3.13
C LEU A 225 -10.03 -9.68 -4.37
N SER A 226 -9.96 -10.36 -5.50
CA SER A 226 -9.50 -9.79 -6.77
C SER A 226 -10.44 -10.18 -7.92
N THR A 227 -10.73 -9.27 -8.83
CA THR A 227 -11.57 -9.52 -10.03
C THR A 227 -11.34 -8.44 -11.10
N LYS A 228 -11.69 -8.70 -12.37
CA LYS A 228 -11.78 -7.63 -13.39
C LYS A 228 -13.19 -7.02 -13.41
N GLY A 229 -14.19 -7.75 -12.93
CA GLY A 229 -15.58 -7.33 -12.77
C GLY A 229 -15.82 -6.49 -11.51
N ILE A 230 -15.79 -5.17 -11.68
CA ILE A 230 -15.88 -4.17 -10.59
C ILE A 230 -17.16 -4.29 -9.73
N GLY A 231 -18.29 -4.65 -10.34
CA GLY A 231 -19.61 -4.67 -9.69
C GLY A 231 -19.74 -5.64 -8.50
N LYS A 232 -19.17 -6.85 -8.61
CA LYS A 232 -19.27 -7.85 -7.54
C LYS A 232 -18.37 -7.50 -6.35
N LEU A 233 -17.17 -6.99 -6.61
CA LEU A 233 -16.24 -6.56 -5.57
C LEU A 233 -16.75 -5.36 -4.77
N LEU A 234 -17.43 -4.43 -5.45
CA LEU A 234 -18.17 -3.33 -4.85
C LEU A 234 -19.21 -3.77 -3.84
N LEU A 235 -20.11 -4.66 -4.28
CA LEU A 235 -21.14 -5.20 -3.42
C LEU A 235 -20.50 -5.92 -2.24
N PHE A 236 -19.39 -6.63 -2.46
CA PHE A 236 -18.64 -7.21 -1.36
C PHE A 236 -18.21 -6.19 -0.31
N GLY A 237 -17.57 -5.09 -0.73
CA GLY A 237 -17.18 -4.02 0.19
C GLY A 237 -18.35 -3.31 0.88
N LEU A 238 -19.48 -3.16 0.20
CA LEU A 238 -20.69 -2.54 0.79
C LEU A 238 -21.36 -3.45 1.81
N PHE A 239 -21.52 -4.74 1.49
CA PHE A 239 -22.08 -5.73 2.42
C PHE A 239 -21.20 -5.88 3.66
N THR A 240 -19.87 -5.94 3.51
CA THR A 240 -18.97 -6.01 4.67
C THR A 240 -19.06 -4.76 5.54
N THR A 241 -19.15 -3.57 4.94
CA THR A 241 -19.31 -2.30 5.67
C THR A 241 -20.60 -2.26 6.49
N ILE A 242 -21.72 -2.66 5.89
CA ILE A 242 -23.03 -2.69 6.58
C ILE A 242 -23.04 -3.76 7.69
N LEU A 243 -22.54 -4.96 7.41
CA LEU A 243 -22.51 -6.07 8.38
C LEU A 243 -21.58 -5.82 9.57
N THR A 244 -20.51 -5.05 9.40
CA THR A 244 -19.58 -4.69 10.49
C THR A 244 -20.06 -3.50 11.35
N GLY A 245 -21.24 -2.95 11.07
CA GLY A 245 -21.77 -1.78 11.76
C GLY A 245 -21.01 -0.48 11.43
N GLY A 246 -20.19 -0.49 10.38
CA GLY A 246 -19.54 0.70 9.85
C GLY A 246 -20.59 1.63 9.25
N GLY A 247 -20.94 2.68 9.99
CA GLY A 247 -21.78 3.75 9.43
C GLY A 247 -21.07 4.40 8.24
N VAL A 248 -21.75 4.50 7.10
CA VAL A 248 -21.29 5.29 5.95
C VAL A 248 -21.34 6.76 6.37
N LYS A 249 -20.21 7.32 6.83
CA LYS A 249 -20.13 8.72 7.25
C LYS A 249 -20.07 9.63 6.03
N PHE A 250 -21.14 10.39 5.82
CA PHE A 250 -21.25 11.50 4.89
C PHE A 250 -20.34 12.66 5.34
N ASN A 251 -19.40 13.12 4.50
CA ASN A 251 -18.73 14.40 4.71
C ASN A 251 -18.78 15.23 3.42
N ARG A 252 -19.32 16.45 3.52
CA ARG A 252 -19.90 17.19 2.38
C ARG A 252 -18.97 18.23 1.75
N GLU A 253 -17.69 18.30 2.15
CA GLU A 253 -16.84 19.45 1.79
C GLU A 253 -15.75 19.17 0.74
N ASN A 254 -15.27 17.94 0.57
CA ASN A 254 -14.27 17.62 -0.47
C ASN A 254 -14.77 16.45 -1.32
N GLY A 255 -15.48 16.80 -2.39
CA GLY A 255 -16.34 15.91 -3.17
C GLY A 255 -15.77 14.53 -3.45
N LEU A 256 -16.44 13.50 -2.92
CA LEU A 256 -16.93 12.36 -3.67
C LEU A 256 -17.77 11.44 -2.77
N ASP A 257 -19.07 11.47 -3.03
CA ASP A 257 -20.11 10.70 -2.35
C ASP A 257 -19.91 9.20 -2.55
N ILE A 258 -19.69 8.46 -1.45
CA ILE A 258 -20.08 7.05 -1.42
C ILE A 258 -21.61 7.03 -1.52
N TYR A 259 -22.08 6.94 -2.76
CA TYR A 259 -23.45 6.68 -3.21
C TYR A 259 -24.49 6.75 -2.09
N THR A 260 -25.08 7.96 -1.97
CA THR A 260 -26.45 8.34 -1.58
C THR A 260 -27.29 7.34 -0.76
N ASN A 261 -28.28 7.86 -0.04
CA ASN A 261 -29.40 7.10 0.57
C ASN A 261 -30.09 6.03 -0.33
N GLY A 262 -29.69 5.82 -1.59
CA GLY A 262 -30.14 4.78 -2.53
C GLY A 262 -29.52 3.39 -2.31
N ILE A 263 -28.30 3.10 -2.76
CA ILE A 263 -27.79 1.70 -2.82
C ILE A 263 -27.57 1.11 -1.44
N GLY A 264 -26.94 1.84 -0.52
CA GLY A 264 -26.74 1.38 0.86
C GLY A 264 -28.06 1.12 1.59
N GLY A 265 -29.04 2.01 1.40
CA GLY A 265 -30.40 1.84 1.92
C GLY A 265 -31.13 0.63 1.33
N VAL A 266 -30.99 0.40 0.02
CA VAL A 266 -31.57 -0.75 -0.68
C VAL A 266 -30.92 -2.06 -0.20
N ILE A 267 -29.60 -2.09 0.02
CA ILE A 267 -28.92 -3.26 0.60
C ILE A 267 -29.39 -3.48 2.05
N ASN A 268 -29.51 -2.42 2.86
CA ASN A 268 -29.98 -2.54 4.24
C ASN A 268 -31.43 -3.07 4.30
N ASP A 269 -32.34 -2.50 3.49
CA ASP A 269 -33.72 -2.98 3.37
C ASP A 269 -33.79 -4.44 2.89
N TYR A 270 -32.89 -4.82 1.97
CA TYR A 270 -32.76 -6.19 1.52
C TYR A 270 -32.31 -7.11 2.67
N LEU A 271 -31.26 -6.74 3.41
CA LEU A 271 -30.75 -7.51 4.54
C LEU A 271 -31.79 -7.66 5.66
N ASP A 272 -32.56 -6.61 5.95
CA ASP A 272 -33.56 -6.59 7.02
C ASP A 272 -34.84 -7.37 6.67
N ARG A 273 -35.27 -7.31 5.41
CA ARG A 273 -36.63 -7.72 5.02
C ARG A 273 -36.71 -8.83 3.99
N LYS A 274 -35.65 -9.08 3.22
CA LYS A 274 -35.69 -9.94 2.02
C LYS A 274 -34.61 -11.01 1.96
N ALA A 275 -33.51 -10.85 2.68
CA ALA A 275 -32.42 -11.79 2.74
C ALA A 275 -32.77 -12.99 3.65
N ASP A 276 -32.12 -14.12 3.39
CA ASP A 276 -32.18 -15.26 4.31
C ASP A 276 -31.53 -14.89 5.64
N ARG A 277 -32.31 -14.95 6.72
CA ARG A 277 -31.87 -14.57 8.07
C ARG A 277 -30.70 -15.41 8.57
N GLU A 278 -30.61 -16.68 8.19
CA GLU A 278 -29.50 -17.54 8.59
C GLU A 278 -28.22 -17.15 7.85
N LEU A 279 -28.31 -16.77 6.56
CA LEU A 279 -27.16 -16.23 5.82
C LEU A 279 -26.68 -14.89 6.38
N VAL A 280 -27.59 -14.00 6.78
CA VAL A 280 -27.22 -12.72 7.40
C VAL A 280 -26.50 -12.94 8.73
N LYS A 281 -27.01 -13.84 9.58
CA LYS A 281 -26.36 -14.19 10.85
C LYS A 281 -25.00 -14.83 10.62
N ALA A 282 -24.88 -15.77 9.68
CA ALA A 282 -23.61 -16.38 9.32
C ALA A 282 -22.59 -15.32 8.89
N ALA A 283 -22.96 -14.45 7.95
CA ALA A 283 -22.10 -13.38 7.49
C ALA A 283 -21.66 -12.43 8.63
N ALA A 284 -22.59 -12.03 9.51
CA ALA A 284 -22.28 -11.18 10.66
C ALA A 284 -21.33 -11.88 11.66
N ARG A 285 -21.58 -13.16 12.00
CA ARG A 285 -20.68 -13.95 12.84
C ARG A 285 -19.27 -14.03 12.28
N ALA A 286 -19.14 -14.25 10.97
CA ALA A 286 -17.84 -14.27 10.31
C ALA A 286 -17.11 -12.94 10.44
N MET A 287 -17.80 -11.81 10.20
CA MET A 287 -17.24 -10.47 10.35
C MET A 287 -16.75 -10.20 11.78
N ASP A 288 -17.57 -10.58 12.77
CA ASP A 288 -17.28 -10.38 14.19
C ASP A 288 -16.13 -11.27 14.68
N SER A 289 -16.16 -12.57 14.35
CA SER A 289 -15.15 -13.55 14.76
C SER A 289 -13.76 -13.22 14.17
N LEU A 290 -13.74 -12.84 12.90
CA LEU A 290 -12.51 -12.42 12.20
C LEU A 290 -12.07 -10.99 12.55
N GLN A 291 -12.93 -10.22 13.20
CA GLN A 291 -12.74 -8.79 13.46
C GLN A 291 -12.34 -8.05 12.18
N ILE A 292 -13.08 -8.28 11.09
CA ILE A 292 -12.82 -7.64 9.81
C ILE A 292 -13.06 -6.15 9.95
N LYS A 293 -12.00 -5.37 9.71
CA LYS A 293 -12.14 -3.92 9.65
C LYS A 293 -12.92 -3.53 8.39
N THR A 294 -13.85 -2.60 8.52
CA THR A 294 -14.42 -1.89 7.39
C THR A 294 -13.30 -1.29 6.53
N PRO A 295 -13.28 -1.52 5.21
CA PRO A 295 -12.33 -0.86 4.30
C PRO A 295 -12.46 0.66 4.43
N GLU A 296 -11.36 1.37 4.71
CA GLU A 296 -11.39 2.82 4.85
C GLU A 296 -11.22 3.55 3.53
N ASP A 297 -10.52 2.93 2.58
CA ASP A 297 -10.29 3.47 1.25
C ASP A 297 -11.04 2.66 0.19
N MET A 298 -12.18 3.20 -0.25
CA MET A 298 -12.99 2.68 -1.35
C MET A 298 -13.01 3.65 -2.55
N GLN A 299 -12.19 4.72 -2.51
CA GLN A 299 -12.18 5.74 -3.55
C GLN A 299 -11.88 5.20 -4.96
N PRO A 300 -10.90 4.29 -5.15
CA PRO A 300 -10.61 3.75 -6.49
C PRO A 300 -11.83 3.11 -7.14
N ILE A 301 -12.72 2.52 -6.33
CA ILE A 301 -13.91 1.88 -6.85
C ILE A 301 -14.94 2.90 -7.35
N ILE A 302 -15.12 3.95 -6.57
CA ILE A 302 -16.09 5.02 -6.82
C ILE A 302 -15.69 5.76 -8.10
N GLU A 303 -14.40 6.07 -8.25
CA GLU A 303 -13.87 6.75 -9.43
C GLU A 303 -14.14 5.96 -10.71
N ILE A 304 -13.91 4.64 -10.70
CA ILE A 304 -14.12 3.83 -11.90
C ILE A 304 -15.61 3.70 -12.25
N LEU A 305 -16.48 3.61 -11.24
CA LEU A 305 -17.92 3.64 -11.47
C LEU A 305 -18.38 4.97 -12.10
N ASN A 306 -17.87 6.08 -11.61
CA ASN A 306 -18.22 7.41 -12.12
C ASN A 306 -17.78 7.54 -13.59
N ALA A 307 -16.54 7.14 -13.91
CA ALA A 307 -16.05 7.12 -15.29
C ALA A 307 -16.90 6.25 -16.23
N LYS A 308 -17.34 5.06 -15.76
CA LYS A 308 -18.24 4.18 -16.54
C LYS A 308 -19.63 4.78 -16.74
N ASN A 309 -20.14 5.53 -15.77
CA ASN A 309 -21.46 6.18 -15.86
C ASN A 309 -21.45 7.42 -16.76
N GLU A 310 -20.36 8.19 -16.79
CA GLU A 310 -20.19 9.31 -17.73
C GLU A 310 -20.11 8.83 -19.18
N GLY A 311 -19.38 7.73 -19.44
CA GLY A 311 -19.34 7.10 -20.76
C GLY A 311 -20.70 6.61 -21.27
N ARG A 312 -21.65 6.30 -20.37
CA ARG A 312 -23.03 5.91 -20.72
C ARG A 312 -23.99 7.09 -20.96
N ARG A 313 -23.65 8.31 -20.52
CA ARG A 313 -24.45 9.52 -20.75
C ARG A 313 -24.10 10.22 -22.08
N ASN A 314 -22.98 9.86 -22.68
CA ASN A 314 -22.51 10.40 -23.96
C ASN A 314 -22.95 9.57 -25.18
N TYR A 315 -23.92 8.67 -25.01
CA TYR A 315 -24.66 7.94 -26.04
C TYR A 315 -26.16 8.13 -25.79
#